data_AF-A0A2X4TCG1-F1
#
_entry.id   AF-A0A2X4TCG1-F1
#
_cell.length_a   1.000
_cell.length_b   1.000
_cell.length_c   1.000
_cell.angle_alpha   90.00
_cell.angle_beta   90.00
_cell.angle_gamma   90.00
#
_symmetry.space_group_name_H-M   'P 1'
#
loop_
_entity.id
_entity.type
_entity.pdbx_description
1 polymer ?
#
loop_
_entity_poly.entity_id
_entity_poly.type
_entity_poly.pdbx_seq_one_letter_code
_entity_poly.pdbx_strand_id
1 'polypeptide(L)'
;MRFSRFIIGLTTSIAFSVQAANIDEYIKQLPAGANLALMVQKVGAPAPVIDYHGQQMALPASTQKVITALAALIQLGPDFRFTTTLETKGSVDNGILKGDLIARFGGDPTLRRQDIRNMVATLKKSGVTQIAGNVLIDTSIFASHDKAPGWPWNDLTQCFSAPPAAAIVDRNCFSVSLYSAQKPNDLAFIRVASYYPVTMFSQVRTLPRGSAEAQYCELDVVPGDLNRYTLTGCLPQRADPLPLAFAIQDGASYAGAILKQELKEVGITYRGTLLRQTQVNEPERSSPVNSRRHCTICLKLC
;
A
#
# COMPACT_ATOMS: atom_id res chain seq x y z
N MET A 1 -53.18 37.14 -68.82
CA MET A 1 -52.96 35.80 -68.22
C MET A 1 -51.46 35.61 -68.00
N ARG A 2 -51.05 35.27 -66.76
CA ARG A 2 -49.88 34.48 -66.28
C ARG A 2 -48.52 34.64 -67.02
N PHE A 3 -47.37 34.71 -66.37
CA PHE A 3 -46.87 33.90 -65.26
C PHE A 3 -45.75 34.64 -64.50
N SER A 4 -45.83 34.64 -63.17
CA SER A 4 -44.74 34.98 -62.27
C SER A 4 -43.70 33.85 -62.29
N ARG A 5 -42.43 34.17 -62.58
CA ARG A 5 -41.32 33.22 -62.50
C ARG A 5 -40.72 33.28 -61.09
N PHE A 6 -41.11 32.35 -60.23
CA PHE A 6 -40.40 32.07 -58.99
C PHE A 6 -39.11 31.29 -59.31
N ILE A 7 -37.95 31.88 -59.03
CA ILE A 7 -36.67 31.17 -59.01
C ILE A 7 -36.53 30.57 -57.61
N ILE A 8 -36.69 29.25 -57.50
CA ILE A 8 -36.40 28.49 -56.29
C ILE A 8 -34.90 28.20 -56.30
N GLY A 9 -34.14 28.92 -55.48
CA GLY A 9 -32.72 28.64 -55.25
C GLY A 9 -32.58 27.39 -54.38
N LEU A 10 -32.02 26.32 -54.94
CA LEU A 10 -31.68 25.10 -54.22
C LEU A 10 -30.37 25.35 -53.46
N THR A 11 -30.44 25.66 -52.17
CA THR A 11 -29.26 25.73 -51.31
C THR A 11 -28.80 24.32 -50.94
N THR A 12 -27.75 23.84 -51.61
CA THR A 12 -27.07 22.58 -51.28
C THR A 12 -26.21 22.77 -50.04
N SER A 13 -26.73 22.39 -48.88
CA SER A 13 -25.94 22.34 -47.64
C SER A 13 -24.98 21.15 -47.72
N ILE A 14 -23.71 21.40 -48.04
CA ILE A 14 -22.64 20.39 -47.92
C ILE A 14 -22.34 20.22 -46.44
N ALA A 15 -22.90 19.18 -45.82
CA ALA A 15 -22.50 18.76 -44.49
C ALA A 15 -21.16 18.01 -44.61
N PHE A 16 -20.08 18.60 -44.10
CA PHE A 16 -18.83 17.88 -43.90
C PHE A 16 -19.02 16.92 -42.71
N SER A 17 -19.27 15.65 -43.01
CA SER A 17 -19.14 14.57 -42.05
C SER A 17 -17.67 14.47 -41.67
N VAL A 18 -17.30 14.85 -40.45
CA VAL A 18 -15.99 14.46 -39.90
C VAL A 18 -16.03 12.93 -39.79
N GLN A 19 -15.30 12.24 -40.67
CA GLN A 19 -15.15 10.79 -40.58
C GLN A 19 -14.58 10.49 -39.19
N ALA A 20 -15.32 9.74 -38.36
CA ALA A 20 -14.76 9.16 -37.15
C ALA A 20 -13.49 8.38 -37.54
N ALA A 21 -12.45 8.45 -36.72
CA ALA A 21 -11.19 7.76 -37.00
C ALA A 21 -11.46 6.26 -37.23
N ASN A 22 -10.82 5.67 -38.25
CA ASN A 22 -11.07 4.28 -38.63
C ASN A 22 -10.39 3.31 -37.65
N ILE A 23 -11.10 2.91 -36.60
CA ILE A 23 -10.60 2.02 -35.55
C ILE A 23 -10.11 0.69 -36.12
N ASP A 24 -10.79 0.15 -37.14
CA ASP A 24 -10.45 -1.13 -37.74
C ASP A 24 -9.04 -1.14 -38.34
N GLU A 25 -8.54 0.01 -38.79
CA GLU A 25 -7.17 0.15 -39.30
C GLU A 25 -6.14 0.10 -38.17
N TYR A 26 -6.44 0.72 -37.03
CA TYR A 26 -5.55 0.72 -35.86
C TYR A 26 -5.52 -0.63 -35.14
N ILE A 27 -6.63 -1.36 -35.12
CA ILE A 27 -6.69 -2.72 -34.55
C ILE A 27 -5.72 -3.66 -35.26
N LYS A 28 -5.49 -3.49 -36.57
CA LYS A 28 -4.52 -4.31 -37.33
C LYS A 28 -3.07 -4.13 -36.85
N GLN A 29 -2.78 -3.06 -36.11
CA GLN A 29 -1.47 -2.82 -35.51
C GLN A 29 -1.32 -3.54 -34.15
N LEU A 30 -2.41 -4.04 -33.58
CA LEU A 30 -2.41 -4.79 -32.33
C LEU A 30 -2.04 -6.26 -32.58
N PRO A 31 -1.46 -6.95 -31.57
CA PRO A 31 -1.22 -8.38 -31.64
C PRO A 31 -2.50 -9.18 -31.95
N ALA A 32 -2.36 -10.28 -32.70
CA ALA A 32 -3.47 -11.17 -32.98
C ALA A 32 -4.09 -11.70 -31.67
N GLY A 33 -5.42 -11.66 -31.59
CA GLY A 33 -6.18 -12.05 -30.39
C GLY A 33 -6.37 -10.95 -29.35
N ALA A 34 -5.83 -9.74 -29.57
CA ALA A 34 -6.16 -8.59 -28.75
C ALA A 34 -7.65 -8.25 -28.85
N ASN A 35 -8.24 -7.82 -27.73
CA ASN A 35 -9.64 -7.41 -27.65
C ASN A 35 -9.71 -5.93 -27.22
N LEU A 36 -10.44 -5.12 -27.98
CA LEU A 36 -10.59 -3.69 -27.75
C LEU A 36 -12.05 -3.36 -27.45
N ALA A 37 -12.27 -2.62 -26.37
CA ALA A 37 -13.50 -1.87 -26.14
C ALA A 37 -13.13 -0.39 -25.97
N LEU A 38 -13.71 0.49 -26.78
CA LEU A 38 -13.38 1.91 -26.82
C LEU A 38 -14.66 2.75 -26.98
N MET A 39 -14.80 3.75 -26.13
CA MET A 39 -15.86 4.75 -26.23
C MET A 39 -15.25 6.14 -26.06
N VAL A 40 -15.59 7.05 -26.97
CA VAL A 40 -15.19 8.47 -26.90
C VAL A 40 -16.44 9.32 -27.01
N GLN A 41 -16.64 10.21 -26.04
CA GLN A 41 -17.81 11.07 -25.99
C GLN A 41 -17.39 12.49 -25.61
N LYS A 42 -17.91 13.47 -26.35
CA LYS A 42 -17.78 14.88 -25.98
C LYS A 42 -18.52 15.11 -24.67
N VAL A 43 -17.89 15.81 -23.71
CA VAL A 43 -18.49 16.13 -22.42
C VAL A 43 -19.85 16.83 -22.61
N GLY A 44 -20.89 16.30 -21.97
CA GLY A 44 -22.26 16.83 -22.05
C GLY A 44 -23.06 16.48 -23.32
N ALA A 45 -22.45 15.80 -24.31
CA ALA A 45 -23.19 15.34 -25.49
C ALA A 45 -24.08 14.13 -25.17
N PRO A 46 -25.23 13.95 -25.85
CA PRO A 46 -26.16 12.84 -25.57
C PRO A 46 -25.71 11.49 -26.17
N ALA A 47 -24.72 11.49 -27.06
CA ALA A 47 -24.23 10.28 -27.74
C ALA A 47 -22.70 10.32 -27.92
N PRO A 48 -22.02 9.16 -27.94
CA PRO A 48 -20.60 9.07 -28.24
C PRO A 48 -20.29 9.48 -29.69
N VAL A 49 -19.08 10.01 -29.90
CA VAL A 49 -18.52 10.23 -31.25
C VAL A 49 -17.85 8.97 -31.80
N ILE A 50 -17.45 8.06 -30.90
CA ILE A 50 -16.88 6.76 -31.21
C ILE A 50 -17.45 5.76 -30.21
N ASP A 51 -18.01 4.66 -30.70
CA ASP A 51 -18.43 3.51 -29.90
C ASP A 51 -18.00 2.22 -30.60
N TYR A 52 -16.98 1.57 -30.05
CA TYR A 52 -16.46 0.28 -30.49
C TYR A 52 -16.54 -0.69 -29.32
N HIS A 53 -17.54 -1.57 -29.34
CA HIS A 53 -17.84 -2.51 -28.25
C HIS A 53 -17.99 -1.83 -26.87
N GLY A 54 -18.51 -0.60 -26.78
CA GLY A 54 -18.56 0.17 -25.54
C GLY A 54 -19.40 -0.43 -24.40
N GLN A 55 -20.24 -1.44 -24.70
CA GLN A 55 -21.02 -2.18 -23.71
C GLN A 55 -20.37 -3.51 -23.28
N GLN A 56 -19.24 -3.89 -23.87
CA GLN A 56 -18.53 -5.11 -23.51
C GLN A 56 -17.76 -4.90 -22.20
N MET A 57 -17.97 -5.78 -21.22
CA MET A 57 -17.18 -5.75 -19.98
C MET A 57 -15.72 -6.11 -20.24
N ALA A 58 -14.80 -5.44 -19.54
CA ALA A 58 -13.36 -5.66 -19.62
C ALA A 58 -12.70 -5.49 -18.25
N LEU A 59 -11.47 -5.99 -18.10
CA LEU A 59 -10.66 -5.74 -16.91
C LEU A 59 -10.24 -4.26 -16.89
N PRO A 60 -10.62 -3.46 -15.88
CA PRO A 60 -10.30 -2.03 -15.86
C PRO A 60 -8.83 -1.75 -15.51
N ALA A 61 -8.12 -2.72 -14.92
CA ALA A 61 -6.81 -2.51 -14.32
C ALA A 61 -6.79 -1.25 -13.44
N SER A 62 -5.78 -0.39 -13.59
CA SER A 62 -5.66 0.82 -12.76
C SER A 62 -6.69 1.92 -13.08
N THR A 63 -7.49 1.82 -14.14
CA THR A 63 -8.58 2.80 -14.39
C THR A 63 -9.67 2.73 -13.33
N GLN A 64 -9.77 1.60 -12.61
CA GLN A 64 -10.61 1.46 -11.41
C GLN A 64 -10.37 2.57 -10.37
N LYS A 65 -9.15 3.11 -10.31
CA LYS A 65 -8.78 4.20 -9.39
C LYS A 65 -9.59 5.48 -9.63
N VAL A 66 -10.13 5.71 -10.83
CA VAL A 66 -11.02 6.85 -11.13
C VAL A 66 -12.30 6.74 -10.31
N ILE A 67 -12.92 5.55 -10.28
CA ILE A 67 -14.13 5.28 -9.49
C ILE A 67 -13.82 5.43 -7.99
N THR A 68 -12.72 4.84 -7.52
CA THR A 68 -12.29 4.96 -6.12
C THR A 68 -12.05 6.43 -5.72
N ALA A 69 -11.38 7.22 -6.56
CA ALA A 69 -11.09 8.62 -6.28
C ALA A 69 -12.38 9.46 -6.18
N LEU A 70 -13.31 9.28 -7.13
CA LEU A 70 -14.60 9.96 -7.10
C LEU A 70 -15.40 9.59 -5.85
N ALA A 71 -15.50 8.29 -5.54
CA ALA A 71 -16.23 7.81 -4.36
C ALA A 71 -15.61 8.34 -3.06
N ALA A 72 -14.27 8.37 -2.96
CA ALA A 72 -13.56 8.90 -1.81
C ALA A 72 -13.81 10.41 -1.62
N LEU A 73 -13.79 11.20 -2.69
CA LEU A 73 -14.08 12.64 -2.61
C LEU A 73 -15.52 12.92 -2.16
N ILE A 74 -16.49 12.12 -2.63
CA ILE A 74 -17.91 12.25 -2.22
C ILE A 74 -18.08 11.85 -0.75
N GLN A 75 -17.49 10.73 -0.33
CA GLN A 75 -17.72 10.15 0.99
C GLN A 75 -16.89 10.79 2.10
N LEU A 76 -15.62 11.09 1.83
CA LEU A 76 -14.66 11.57 2.82
C LEU A 76 -14.41 13.07 2.72
N GLY A 77 -14.64 13.66 1.55
CA GLY A 77 -14.28 15.03 1.24
C GLY A 77 -12.78 15.20 0.94
N PRO A 78 -12.39 16.34 0.34
CA PRO A 78 -11.00 16.61 -0.05
C PRO A 78 -10.08 16.86 1.16
N ASP A 79 -10.65 17.25 2.31
CA ASP A 79 -9.90 17.58 3.52
C ASP A 79 -9.70 16.40 4.47
N PHE A 80 -10.17 15.20 4.09
CA PHE A 80 -9.98 13.99 4.88
C PHE A 80 -8.50 13.72 5.15
N ARG A 81 -8.20 13.30 6.37
CA ARG A 81 -6.86 12.87 6.79
C ARG A 81 -6.95 11.56 7.54
N PHE A 82 -6.09 10.62 7.17
CA PHE A 82 -5.80 9.48 8.02
C PHE A 82 -5.20 9.97 9.34
N THR A 83 -5.43 9.19 10.41
CA THR A 83 -4.96 9.54 11.75
C THR A 83 -4.32 8.32 12.39
N THR A 84 -3.16 8.54 13.00
CA THR A 84 -2.48 7.57 13.86
C THR A 84 -2.26 8.23 15.23
N THR A 85 -2.59 7.53 16.31
CA THR A 85 -2.50 8.07 17.68
C THR A 85 -1.71 7.16 18.61
N LEU A 86 -1.07 7.78 19.60
CA LEU A 86 -0.69 7.11 20.84
C LEU A 86 -1.70 7.52 21.92
N GLU A 87 -2.31 6.54 22.58
CA GLU A 87 -3.36 6.73 23.59
C GLU A 87 -2.94 6.01 24.86
N THR A 88 -3.17 6.63 26.02
CA THR A 88 -2.90 6.01 27.32
C THR A 88 -4.20 5.52 27.96
N LYS A 89 -4.23 4.26 28.39
CA LYS A 89 -5.33 3.71 29.19
C LYS A 89 -4.87 3.44 30.61
N GLY A 90 -4.98 4.45 31.46
CA GLY A 90 -4.53 4.42 32.85
C GLY A 90 -3.95 5.77 33.26
N SER A 91 -3.71 5.97 34.56
CA SER A 91 -3.13 7.21 35.07
C SER A 91 -1.60 7.21 34.96
N VAL A 92 -1.02 8.40 34.79
CA VAL A 92 0.43 8.61 34.85
C VAL A 92 0.78 9.18 36.22
N ASP A 93 1.61 8.45 36.98
CA ASP A 93 2.06 8.85 38.31
C ASP A 93 3.58 8.67 38.40
N ASN A 94 4.29 9.74 38.75
CA ASN A 94 5.76 9.79 38.78
C ASN A 94 6.43 9.25 37.50
N GLY A 95 5.84 9.55 36.34
CA GLY A 95 6.29 9.11 35.02
C GLY A 95 5.98 7.65 34.68
N ILE A 96 5.29 6.93 35.55
CA ILE A 96 4.83 5.55 35.30
C ILE A 96 3.37 5.59 34.85
N LEU A 97 3.12 5.15 33.61
CA LEU A 97 1.77 4.86 33.13
C LEU A 97 1.28 3.56 33.81
N LYS A 98 0.31 3.68 34.72
CA LYS A 98 -0.36 2.55 35.40
C LYS A 98 -1.45 1.98 34.50
N GLY A 99 -1.05 1.35 33.40
CA GLY A 99 -1.94 0.74 32.43
C GLY A 99 -1.27 0.52 31.08
N ASP A 100 -2.08 0.45 30.03
CA ASP A 100 -1.62 0.11 28.68
C ASP A 100 -1.35 1.35 27.82
N LEU A 101 -0.34 1.26 26.96
CA LEU A 101 -0.14 2.20 25.85
C LEU A 101 -0.78 1.60 24.59
N ILE A 102 -1.60 2.37 23.89
CA ILE A 102 -2.26 1.95 22.66
C ILE A 102 -1.72 2.77 21.50
N ALA A 103 -1.17 2.09 20.49
CA ALA A 103 -0.85 2.68 19.20
C ALA A 103 -1.97 2.32 18.22
N ARG A 104 -2.86 3.28 17.95
CA ARG A 104 -4.01 3.10 17.07
C ARG A 104 -3.65 3.54 15.65
N PHE A 105 -3.61 2.56 14.74
CA PHE A 105 -3.29 2.78 13.34
C PHE A 105 -4.57 2.96 12.53
N GLY A 106 -4.64 4.05 11.75
CA GLY A 106 -5.83 4.42 10.98
C GLY A 106 -5.80 4.02 9.50
N GLY A 107 -4.84 3.22 9.05
CA GLY A 107 -4.68 2.89 7.62
C GLY A 107 -3.98 3.97 6.79
N ASP A 108 -3.17 4.83 7.42
CA ASP A 108 -2.43 5.89 6.71
C ASP A 108 -1.36 5.28 5.77
N PRO A 109 -1.51 5.40 4.44
CA PRO A 109 -0.55 4.83 3.48
C PRO A 109 0.75 5.67 3.39
N THR A 110 0.84 6.79 4.11
CA THR A 110 1.95 7.74 4.08
C THR A 110 2.79 7.76 5.37
N LEU A 111 2.33 7.06 6.43
CA LEU A 111 3.02 7.01 7.72
C LEU A 111 4.45 6.47 7.57
N ARG A 112 5.42 7.17 8.15
CA ARG A 112 6.85 6.82 8.10
C ARG A 112 7.37 6.42 9.46
N ARG A 113 8.51 5.72 9.49
CA ARG A 113 9.20 5.42 10.76
C ARG A 113 9.47 6.69 11.58
N GLN A 114 9.82 7.79 10.92
CA GLN A 114 10.07 9.06 11.58
C GLN A 114 8.82 9.61 12.32
N ASP A 115 7.62 9.34 11.83
CA ASP A 115 6.39 9.78 12.50
C ASP A 115 6.15 9.01 13.80
N ILE A 116 6.44 7.70 13.80
CA ILE A 116 6.42 6.88 15.03
C ILE A 116 7.43 7.41 16.04
N ARG A 117 8.67 7.69 15.59
CA ARG A 117 9.70 8.30 16.43
C ARG A 117 9.24 9.62 17.04
N ASN A 118 8.59 10.48 16.26
CA ASN A 118 8.07 11.76 16.72
C ASN A 118 6.94 11.59 17.75
N MET A 119 6.04 10.62 17.54
CA MET A 119 4.98 10.29 18.50
C MET A 119 5.55 9.79 19.82
N VAL A 120 6.55 8.89 19.77
CA VAL A 120 7.24 8.37 20.95
C VAL A 120 8.01 9.47 21.68
N ALA A 121 8.68 10.37 20.96
CA ALA A 121 9.32 11.54 21.56
C ALA A 121 8.31 12.47 22.24
N THR A 122 7.11 12.60 21.69
CA THR A 122 6.01 13.38 22.30
C THR A 122 5.48 12.70 23.56
N LEU A 123 5.32 11.38 23.55
CA LEU A 123 4.98 10.58 24.74
C LEU A 123 6.04 10.74 25.85
N LYS A 124 7.34 10.73 25.50
CA LYS A 124 8.41 10.99 26.48
C LYS A 124 8.30 12.40 27.07
N LYS A 125 8.05 13.41 26.23
CA LYS A 125 7.88 14.81 26.64
C LYS A 125 6.64 15.02 27.52
N SER A 126 5.61 14.18 27.42
CA SER A 126 4.46 14.22 28.33
C SER A 126 4.75 13.62 29.71
N GLY A 127 5.98 13.18 29.97
CA GLY A 127 6.44 12.70 31.27
C GLY A 127 6.43 11.18 31.42
N VAL A 128 6.00 10.41 30.42
CA VAL A 128 5.99 8.93 30.51
C VAL A 128 7.41 8.40 30.33
N THR A 129 7.90 7.68 31.33
CA THR A 129 9.21 7.02 31.36
C THR A 129 9.10 5.51 31.49
N GLN A 130 7.98 5.00 32.02
CA GLN A 130 7.70 3.58 32.13
C GLN A 130 6.21 3.29 31.90
N ILE A 131 5.91 2.13 31.31
CA ILE A 131 4.56 1.60 31.11
C ILE A 131 4.41 0.35 31.97
N ALA A 132 3.56 0.40 32.99
CA ALA A 132 3.26 -0.71 33.90
C ALA A 132 2.15 -1.64 33.35
N GLY A 133 2.11 -1.82 32.03
CA GLY A 133 1.17 -2.66 31.30
C GLY A 133 1.73 -3.09 29.95
N ASN A 134 0.84 -3.40 29.02
CA ASN A 134 1.15 -3.83 27.66
C ASN A 134 1.29 -2.63 26.71
N VAL A 135 1.85 -2.91 25.53
CA VAL A 135 1.78 -2.01 24.37
C VAL A 135 0.88 -2.66 23.33
N LEU A 136 -0.25 -2.03 23.03
CA LEU A 136 -1.28 -2.54 22.13
C LEU A 136 -1.11 -1.93 20.74
N ILE A 137 -1.02 -2.78 19.72
CA ILE A 137 -1.09 -2.38 18.31
C ILE A 137 -2.53 -2.55 17.87
N ASP A 138 -3.27 -1.43 17.86
CA ASP A 138 -4.69 -1.41 17.54
C ASP A 138 -4.89 -1.21 16.04
N THR A 139 -5.41 -2.25 15.40
CA THR A 139 -5.78 -2.30 13.97
C THR A 139 -7.28 -2.44 13.77
N SER A 140 -8.10 -2.11 14.78
CA SER A 140 -9.56 -2.35 14.79
C SER A 140 -10.35 -1.54 13.77
N ILE A 141 -9.73 -0.54 13.11
CA ILE A 141 -10.37 0.23 12.04
C ILE A 141 -10.71 -0.63 10.82
N PHE A 142 -9.91 -1.69 10.57
CA PHE A 142 -10.14 -2.68 9.52
C PHE A 142 -10.34 -4.07 10.13
N ALA A 143 -10.99 -4.94 9.37
CA ALA A 143 -11.24 -6.34 9.74
C ALA A 143 -11.13 -7.23 8.49
N SER A 144 -11.18 -8.55 8.70
CA SER A 144 -10.95 -9.55 7.64
C SER A 144 -9.49 -9.51 7.12
N HIS A 145 -9.29 -9.89 5.87
CA HIS A 145 -7.98 -9.93 5.22
C HIS A 145 -7.55 -8.57 4.66
N ASP A 146 -6.27 -8.25 4.79
CA ASP A 146 -5.64 -7.07 4.16
C ASP A 146 -5.34 -7.27 2.66
N LYS A 147 -5.95 -8.27 2.02
CA LYS A 147 -5.74 -8.65 0.61
C LYS A 147 -7.08 -8.85 -0.06
N ALA A 148 -7.31 -8.17 -1.18
CA ALA A 148 -8.59 -8.24 -1.86
C ALA A 148 -8.74 -9.56 -2.65
N PRO A 149 -9.98 -10.05 -2.84
CA PRO A 149 -10.24 -11.21 -3.71
C PRO A 149 -9.75 -10.98 -5.14
N GLY A 150 -9.23 -12.04 -5.76
CA GLY A 150 -8.74 -12.00 -7.14
C GLY A 150 -7.32 -11.47 -7.32
N TRP A 151 -6.64 -11.05 -6.25
CA TRP A 151 -5.22 -10.70 -6.33
C TRP A 151 -4.37 -11.93 -6.61
N PRO A 152 -3.44 -11.86 -7.59
CA PRO A 152 -2.53 -12.96 -7.88
C PRO A 152 -1.57 -13.18 -6.70
N TRP A 153 -1.47 -14.42 -6.24
CA TRP A 153 -0.72 -14.78 -5.03
C TRP A 153 0.79 -14.51 -5.16
N ASN A 154 1.34 -14.67 -6.37
CA ASN A 154 2.75 -14.52 -6.70
C ASN A 154 3.22 -13.06 -6.66
N ASP A 155 2.31 -12.09 -6.74
CA ASP A 155 2.65 -10.67 -6.61
C ASP A 155 2.63 -10.18 -5.16
N LEU A 156 2.11 -10.97 -4.21
CA LEU A 156 1.91 -10.53 -2.82
C LEU A 156 3.20 -10.23 -2.05
N THR A 157 4.36 -10.60 -2.59
CA THR A 157 5.68 -10.26 -2.05
C THR A 157 6.29 -9.03 -2.74
N GLN A 158 5.66 -8.51 -3.80
CA GLN A 158 6.12 -7.31 -4.49
C GLN A 158 5.52 -6.05 -3.85
N CYS A 159 6.32 -5.00 -3.72
CA CYS A 159 5.89 -3.78 -3.02
C CYS A 159 4.67 -3.08 -3.65
N PHE A 160 4.38 -3.27 -4.95
CA PHE A 160 3.18 -2.69 -5.57
C PHE A 160 1.89 -3.40 -5.15
N SER A 161 2.00 -4.62 -4.61
CA SER A 161 0.90 -5.45 -4.12
C SER A 161 1.03 -5.72 -2.62
N ALA A 162 1.80 -4.87 -1.92
CA ALA A 162 1.91 -4.96 -0.47
C ALA A 162 0.53 -4.84 0.18
N PRO A 163 0.16 -5.71 1.14
CA PRO A 163 -1.15 -5.66 1.79
C PRO A 163 -1.44 -4.26 2.38
N PRO A 164 -2.51 -3.55 1.91
CA PRO A 164 -2.90 -2.24 2.43
C PRO A 164 -3.59 -2.37 3.80
N ALA A 165 -2.83 -2.82 4.81
CA ALA A 165 -3.30 -3.05 6.17
C ALA A 165 -3.61 -1.74 6.92
N ALA A 166 -4.24 -1.85 8.09
CA ALA A 166 -4.41 -0.69 8.98
C ALA A 166 -3.05 -0.14 9.46
N ALA A 167 -2.10 -1.03 9.78
CA ALA A 167 -0.75 -0.69 10.19
C ALA A 167 0.21 -0.70 8.99
N ILE A 168 0.48 0.49 8.45
CA ILE A 168 1.44 0.72 7.37
C ILE A 168 2.56 1.61 7.90
N VAL A 169 3.82 1.24 7.66
CA VAL A 169 4.98 2.09 7.92
C VAL A 169 5.92 2.04 6.72
N ASP A 170 6.28 3.20 6.18
CA ASP A 170 7.13 3.33 4.99
C ASP A 170 6.61 2.47 3.83
N ARG A 171 5.29 2.53 3.60
CA ARG A 171 4.54 1.76 2.58
C ARG A 171 4.59 0.24 2.74
N ASN A 172 4.99 -0.28 3.91
CA ASN A 172 5.13 -1.72 4.12
C ASN A 172 6.01 -2.37 3.04
N CYS A 173 7.09 -1.69 2.67
CA CYS A 173 8.06 -2.14 1.68
C CYS A 173 9.47 -2.00 2.26
N PHE A 174 10.30 -3.01 2.10
CA PHE A 174 11.70 -2.98 2.52
C PHE A 174 12.61 -3.52 1.41
N SER A 175 13.87 -3.13 1.47
CA SER A 175 14.88 -3.50 0.48
C SER A 175 15.96 -4.40 1.08
N VAL A 176 16.46 -5.34 0.27
CA VAL A 176 17.62 -6.17 0.58
C VAL A 176 18.60 -6.18 -0.59
N SER A 177 19.83 -6.61 -0.33
CA SER A 177 20.83 -6.88 -1.35
C SER A 177 21.26 -8.34 -1.26
N LEU A 178 21.09 -9.08 -2.36
CA LEU A 178 21.52 -10.48 -2.47
C LEU A 178 22.87 -10.55 -3.20
N TYR A 179 23.87 -11.12 -2.55
CA TYR A 179 25.22 -11.28 -3.08
C TYR A 179 25.47 -12.74 -3.43
N SER A 180 25.92 -13.01 -4.66
CA SER A 180 26.44 -14.33 -5.02
C SER A 180 27.73 -14.63 -4.26
N ALA A 181 27.94 -15.88 -3.86
CA ALA A 181 29.18 -16.33 -3.24
C ALA A 181 30.36 -16.32 -4.22
N GLN A 182 31.57 -16.22 -3.69
CA GLN A 182 32.80 -16.29 -4.51
C GLN A 182 33.03 -17.68 -5.10
N LYS A 183 32.67 -18.72 -4.35
CA LYS A 183 32.78 -20.10 -4.80
C LYS A 183 31.41 -20.59 -5.29
N PRO A 184 31.33 -21.18 -6.49
CA PRO A 184 30.09 -21.82 -6.94
C PRO A 184 29.63 -22.92 -5.99
N ASN A 185 28.32 -23.13 -5.94
CA ASN A 185 27.57 -24.01 -5.03
C ASN A 185 27.51 -23.57 -3.56
N ASP A 186 28.31 -22.59 -3.13
CA ASP A 186 28.11 -21.95 -1.83
C ASP A 186 26.84 -21.09 -1.85
N LEU A 187 26.24 -20.91 -0.68
CA LEU A 187 25.01 -20.11 -0.55
C LEU A 187 25.30 -18.63 -0.80
N ALA A 188 24.45 -18.00 -1.61
CA ALA A 188 24.39 -16.55 -1.71
C ALA A 188 24.00 -15.96 -0.34
N PHE A 189 24.48 -14.75 -0.03
CA PHE A 189 24.22 -14.12 1.27
C PHE A 189 23.42 -12.83 1.12
N ILE A 190 22.57 -12.56 2.11
CA ILE A 190 21.64 -11.43 2.11
C ILE A 190 22.19 -10.34 3.03
N ARG A 191 22.20 -9.10 2.57
CA ARG A 191 22.35 -7.92 3.43
C ARG A 191 21.02 -7.18 3.51
N VAL A 192 20.60 -6.90 4.73
CA VAL A 192 19.41 -6.11 5.06
C VAL A 192 19.80 -5.09 6.12
N ALA A 193 19.24 -3.89 6.03
CA ALA A 193 19.52 -2.85 7.03
C ALA A 193 18.93 -3.25 8.39
N SER A 194 19.68 -3.03 9.47
CA SER A 194 19.33 -3.48 10.83
C SER A 194 18.06 -2.85 11.40
N TYR A 195 17.63 -1.71 10.82
CA TYR A 195 16.41 -1.01 11.22
C TYR A 195 15.13 -1.63 10.62
N TYR A 196 15.23 -2.60 9.72
CA TYR A 196 14.07 -3.35 9.24
C TYR A 196 13.84 -4.53 10.20
N PRO A 197 12.72 -4.58 10.95
CA PRO A 197 12.39 -5.71 11.82
C PRO A 197 11.83 -6.89 11.01
N VAL A 198 12.65 -7.41 10.11
CA VAL A 198 12.38 -8.59 9.27
C VAL A 198 13.47 -9.62 9.51
N THR A 199 13.18 -10.89 9.21
CA THR A 199 14.19 -11.96 9.32
C THR A 199 14.40 -12.60 7.96
N MET A 200 15.63 -12.57 7.46
CA MET A 200 16.00 -13.10 6.15
C MET A 200 16.77 -14.42 6.28
N PHE A 201 16.41 -15.40 5.46
CA PHE A 201 17.13 -16.66 5.31
C PHE A 201 17.52 -16.86 3.84
N SER A 202 18.71 -17.38 3.60
CA SER A 202 19.15 -17.74 2.25
C SER A 202 19.34 -19.25 2.14
N GLN A 203 18.68 -19.82 1.14
CA GLN A 203 18.90 -21.16 0.61
C GLN A 203 19.25 -21.07 -0.89
N VAL A 204 19.65 -19.88 -1.36
CA VAL A 204 19.98 -19.63 -2.76
C VAL A 204 21.37 -20.16 -3.05
N ARG A 205 21.48 -21.08 -4.00
CA ARG A 205 22.77 -21.60 -4.45
C ARG A 205 23.39 -20.68 -5.49
N THR A 206 24.67 -20.38 -5.31
CA THR A 206 25.41 -19.60 -6.31
C THR A 206 25.82 -20.49 -7.48
N LEU A 207 25.42 -20.15 -8.71
CA LEU A 207 25.79 -20.89 -9.91
C LEU A 207 27.02 -20.28 -10.60
N PRO A 208 27.90 -21.10 -11.22
CA PRO A 208 28.92 -20.58 -12.13
C PRO A 208 28.29 -19.77 -13.25
N ARG A 209 29.02 -18.78 -13.78
CA ARG A 209 28.59 -18.06 -14.99
C ARG A 209 28.44 -19.04 -16.17
N GLY A 210 27.34 -18.92 -16.91
CA GLY A 210 27.04 -19.80 -18.05
C GLY A 210 26.55 -21.20 -17.68
N SER A 211 26.20 -21.47 -16.42
CA SER A 211 25.62 -22.75 -16.02
C SER A 211 24.32 -23.03 -16.77
N ALA A 212 24.17 -24.25 -17.29
CA ALA A 212 22.93 -24.72 -17.93
C ALA A 212 21.75 -24.77 -16.95
N GLU A 213 22.01 -24.93 -15.64
CA GLU A 213 20.98 -24.92 -14.60
C GLU A 213 20.27 -23.56 -14.49
N ALA A 214 20.90 -22.47 -14.94
CA ALA A 214 20.33 -21.13 -14.87
C ALA A 214 19.07 -20.96 -15.74
N GLN A 215 18.81 -21.89 -16.68
CA GLN A 215 17.63 -21.82 -17.55
C GLN A 215 16.33 -22.12 -16.81
N TYR A 216 16.36 -23.02 -15.82
CA TYR A 216 15.16 -23.52 -15.14
C TYR A 216 15.26 -23.46 -13.61
N CYS A 217 16.36 -22.98 -13.06
CA CYS A 217 16.48 -22.72 -11.64
C CYS A 217 16.08 -21.27 -11.33
N GLU A 218 14.86 -21.11 -10.83
CA GLU A 218 14.30 -19.82 -10.46
C GLU A 218 15.00 -19.20 -9.24
N LEU A 219 14.75 -17.91 -9.04
CA LEU A 219 15.07 -17.20 -7.80
C LEU A 219 13.76 -16.78 -7.14
N ASP A 220 13.38 -17.50 -6.10
CA ASP A 220 12.09 -17.34 -5.44
C ASP A 220 12.21 -16.71 -4.05
N VAL A 221 11.10 -16.14 -3.59
CA VAL A 221 10.92 -15.66 -2.22
C VAL A 221 9.73 -16.39 -1.58
N VAL A 222 9.96 -17.00 -0.43
CA VAL A 222 8.93 -17.68 0.35
C VAL A 222 8.69 -16.89 1.64
N PRO A 223 7.55 -16.18 1.76
CA PRO A 223 7.20 -15.51 3.01
C PRO A 223 6.75 -16.53 4.05
N GLY A 224 7.08 -16.26 5.31
CA GLY A 224 6.61 -17.01 6.48
C GLY A 224 6.07 -16.07 7.55
N ASP A 225 5.64 -16.65 8.66
CA ASP A 225 5.07 -15.91 9.78
C ASP A 225 6.02 -14.85 10.33
N LEU A 226 5.45 -13.79 10.92
CA LEU A 226 6.19 -12.73 11.61
C LEU A 226 7.28 -12.08 10.73
N ASN A 227 6.95 -11.81 9.47
CA ASN A 227 7.84 -11.16 8.50
C ASN A 227 9.19 -11.88 8.32
N ARG A 228 9.14 -13.21 8.29
CA ARG A 228 10.26 -14.07 7.88
C ARG A 228 10.22 -14.27 6.37
N TYR A 229 11.36 -14.20 5.70
CA TYR A 229 11.47 -14.44 4.26
C TYR A 229 12.64 -15.38 3.99
N THR A 230 12.39 -16.42 3.21
CA THR A 230 13.44 -17.34 2.74
C THR A 230 13.61 -17.15 1.24
N LEU A 231 14.83 -16.82 0.79
CA LEU A 231 15.17 -16.83 -0.62
C LEU A 231 15.64 -18.24 -1.00
N THR A 232 15.11 -18.78 -2.11
CA THR A 232 15.38 -20.15 -2.57
C THR A 232 15.79 -20.17 -4.04
N GLY A 233 16.33 -21.31 -4.49
CA GLY A 233 16.68 -21.52 -5.89
C GLY A 233 18.12 -21.11 -6.20
N CYS A 234 18.33 -20.37 -7.29
CA CYS A 234 19.67 -20.13 -7.82
C CYS A 234 19.97 -18.66 -8.14
N LEU A 235 21.26 -18.31 -8.04
CA LEU A 235 21.77 -17.01 -8.50
C LEU A 235 23.10 -17.21 -9.25
N PRO A 236 23.17 -16.90 -10.56
CA PRO A 236 24.44 -16.86 -11.28
C PRO A 236 25.43 -15.85 -10.68
N GLN A 237 26.71 -16.22 -10.65
CA GLN A 237 27.78 -15.37 -10.14
C GLN A 237 27.82 -14.01 -10.84
N ARG A 238 27.77 -12.95 -10.04
CA ARG A 238 27.74 -11.56 -10.49
C ARG A 238 28.67 -10.69 -9.66
N ALA A 239 29.13 -9.58 -10.25
CA ALA A 239 30.02 -8.64 -9.57
C ALA A 239 29.24 -7.77 -8.57
N ASP A 240 28.09 -7.24 -9.01
CA ASP A 240 27.24 -6.38 -8.20
C ASP A 240 26.13 -7.17 -7.50
N PRO A 241 25.74 -6.78 -6.27
CA PRO A 241 24.60 -7.40 -5.60
C PRO A 241 23.31 -7.16 -6.38
N LEU A 242 22.38 -8.12 -6.29
CA LEU A 242 21.03 -7.96 -6.80
C LEU A 242 20.20 -7.16 -5.78
N PRO A 243 19.74 -5.93 -6.11
CA PRO A 243 18.78 -5.23 -5.28
C PRO A 243 17.41 -5.91 -5.41
N LEU A 244 16.79 -6.19 -4.26
CA LEU A 244 15.44 -6.75 -4.18
C LEU A 244 14.63 -5.90 -3.22
N ALA A 245 13.33 -5.80 -3.47
CA ALA A 245 12.38 -5.12 -2.60
C ALA A 245 11.18 -6.05 -2.36
N PHE A 246 10.78 -6.17 -1.09
CA PHE A 246 9.71 -7.05 -0.69
C PHE A 246 8.64 -6.30 0.11
N ALA A 247 7.40 -6.70 -0.11
CA ALA A 247 6.27 -6.30 0.71
C ALA A 247 6.36 -6.93 2.11
N ILE A 248 5.86 -6.19 3.11
CA ILE A 248 5.64 -6.67 4.47
C ILE A 248 4.31 -7.41 4.54
N GLN A 249 4.33 -8.67 4.96
CA GLN A 249 3.12 -9.52 5.02
C GLN A 249 2.30 -9.34 6.30
N ASP A 250 2.96 -9.03 7.43
CA ASP A 250 2.31 -8.74 8.72
C ASP A 250 2.67 -7.31 9.17
N GLY A 251 1.88 -6.35 8.71
CA GLY A 251 2.07 -4.93 9.01
C GLY A 251 1.92 -4.60 10.50
N ALA A 252 1.08 -5.32 11.25
CA ALA A 252 0.88 -5.09 12.67
C ALA A 252 2.12 -5.48 13.49
N SER A 253 2.67 -6.66 13.24
CA SER A 253 3.92 -7.10 13.88
C SER A 253 5.10 -6.20 13.49
N TYR A 254 5.16 -5.78 12.22
CA TYR A 254 6.19 -4.87 11.72
C TYR A 254 6.15 -3.50 12.43
N ALA A 255 4.98 -2.86 12.46
CA ALA A 255 4.79 -1.57 13.13
C ALA A 255 5.01 -1.68 14.65
N GLY A 256 4.59 -2.79 15.27
CA GLY A 256 4.85 -3.05 16.69
C GLY A 256 6.33 -3.20 17.03
N ALA A 257 7.09 -3.87 16.18
CA ALA A 257 8.54 -3.99 16.36
C ALA A 257 9.25 -2.64 16.22
N ILE A 258 8.83 -1.80 15.25
CA ILE A 258 9.32 -0.42 15.11
C ILE A 258 9.00 0.39 16.37
N LEU A 259 7.74 0.40 16.82
CA LEU A 259 7.33 1.13 18.02
C LEU A 259 8.13 0.70 19.25
N LYS A 260 8.33 -0.60 19.45
CA LYS A 260 9.17 -1.14 20.54
C LYS A 260 10.60 -0.64 20.47
N GLN A 261 11.19 -0.58 19.28
CA GLN A 261 12.53 -0.04 19.09
C GLN A 261 12.58 1.45 19.46
N GLU A 262 11.65 2.25 18.95
CA GLU A 262 11.60 3.70 19.21
C GLU A 262 11.39 3.99 20.72
N LEU A 263 10.52 3.23 21.40
CA LEU A 263 10.34 3.32 22.86
C LEU A 263 11.66 3.04 23.61
N LYS A 264 12.38 1.99 23.19
CA LYS A 264 13.68 1.63 23.77
C LYS A 264 14.72 2.73 23.54
N GLU A 265 14.77 3.32 22.35
CA GLU A 265 15.73 4.38 21.98
C GLU A 265 15.57 5.63 22.86
N VAL A 266 14.35 5.99 23.27
CA VAL A 266 14.10 7.12 24.18
C VAL A 266 14.07 6.73 25.67
N GLY A 267 14.44 5.49 25.97
CA GLY A 267 14.47 4.95 27.33
C GLY A 267 13.09 4.91 28.00
N ILE A 268 12.03 4.58 27.26
CA ILE A 268 10.74 4.17 27.84
C ILE A 268 10.73 2.65 27.95
N THR A 269 10.56 2.14 29.16
CA THR A 269 10.44 0.69 29.41
C THR A 269 8.98 0.30 29.57
N TYR A 270 8.63 -0.96 29.30
CA TYR A 270 7.30 -1.49 29.57
C TYR A 270 7.40 -2.90 30.18
N ARG A 271 6.49 -3.24 31.09
CA ARG A 271 6.53 -4.52 31.84
C ARG A 271 5.80 -5.67 31.13
N GLY A 272 4.76 -5.36 30.37
CA GLY A 272 3.96 -6.34 29.64
C GLY A 272 4.59 -6.75 28.31
N THR A 273 3.76 -7.15 27.37
CA THR A 273 4.17 -7.55 26.02
C THR A 273 3.57 -6.63 24.95
N LEU A 274 4.04 -6.80 23.71
CA LEU A 274 3.33 -6.28 22.55
C LEU A 274 2.16 -7.21 22.24
N LEU A 275 0.96 -6.66 22.14
CA LEU A 275 -0.25 -7.40 21.80
C LEU A 275 -0.97 -6.70 20.66
N ARG A 276 -1.63 -7.48 19.79
CA ARG A 276 -2.51 -6.92 18.75
C ARG A 276 -3.91 -6.74 19.31
N GLN A 277 -4.52 -5.59 19.06
CA GLN A 277 -5.91 -5.30 19.37
C GLN A 277 -6.71 -5.16 18.06
N THR A 278 -7.73 -6.00 17.87
CA THR A 278 -8.57 -6.02 16.66
C THR A 278 -10.01 -5.58 16.90
N GLN A 279 -10.38 -5.35 18.16
CA GLN A 279 -11.69 -4.83 18.54
C GLN A 279 -11.51 -3.58 19.41
N VAL A 280 -12.35 -2.58 19.18
CA VAL A 280 -12.39 -1.38 20.04
C VAL A 280 -12.97 -1.79 21.38
N ASN A 281 -12.16 -1.73 22.44
CA ASN A 281 -12.69 -1.78 23.79
C ASN A 281 -13.10 -0.34 24.15
N GLU A 282 -14.40 -0.04 24.16
CA GLU A 282 -14.88 1.24 24.68
C GLU A 282 -14.41 1.44 26.13
N PRO A 283 -13.95 2.65 26.51
CA PRO A 283 -13.87 3.00 27.92
C PRO A 283 -15.29 3.16 28.48
N GLU A 284 -15.52 2.73 29.72
CA GLU A 284 -16.66 3.22 30.50
C GLU A 284 -16.66 4.76 30.45
N ARG A 285 -17.78 5.32 29.98
CA ARG A 285 -18.09 6.75 29.81
C ARG A 285 -17.11 7.74 30.46
N SER A 286 -16.38 8.48 29.64
CA SER A 286 -15.97 9.85 29.98
C SER A 286 -16.30 10.80 28.82
N SER A 287 -16.90 11.93 29.18
CA SER A 287 -17.53 12.91 28.28
C SER A 287 -16.56 13.54 27.28
N PRO A 288 -17.02 13.93 26.07
CA PRO A 288 -16.16 14.54 25.07
C PRO A 288 -15.78 15.97 25.49
N VAL A 289 -14.48 16.22 25.73
CA VAL A 289 -13.95 17.58 25.74
C VAL A 289 -13.80 18.03 24.29
N ASN A 290 -14.66 18.96 23.91
CA ASN A 290 -14.67 19.61 22.61
C ASN A 290 -13.39 20.45 22.44
N SER A 291 -12.43 19.95 21.67
CA SER A 291 -11.26 20.72 21.23
C SER A 291 -10.96 20.37 19.79
N ARG A 292 -11.59 21.12 18.87
CA ARG A 292 -11.13 21.21 17.48
C ARG A 292 -9.74 21.84 17.48
N ARG A 293 -8.70 21.00 17.41
CA ARG A 293 -7.40 21.39 16.86
C ARG A 293 -6.98 20.34 15.86
N HIS A 294 -6.79 20.80 14.62
CA HIS A 294 -6.31 19.99 13.51
C HIS A 294 -4.88 19.58 13.80
N CYS A 295 -4.67 18.30 14.13
CA CYS A 295 -3.34 17.70 14.18
C CYS A 295 -3.44 16.29 13.61
N THR A 296 -2.70 16.03 12.54
CA THR A 296 -2.61 14.70 11.87
C THR A 296 -1.93 13.65 12.78
N ILE A 297 -1.31 14.10 13.87
CA ILE A 297 -0.64 13.29 14.89
C ILE A 297 -1.14 13.78 16.26
N CYS A 298 -1.94 12.97 16.95
CA CYS A 298 -2.49 13.33 18.27
C CYS A 298 -2.00 12.33 19.33
N LEU A 299 -1.37 12.87 20.39
CA LEU A 299 -1.28 12.18 21.67
C LEU A 299 -2.58 12.45 22.43
N LYS A 300 -3.37 11.41 22.71
CA LYS A 300 -4.53 11.53 23.62
C LYS A 300 -4.12 11.00 24.99
N LEU A 301 -3.92 11.92 25.92
CA LEU A 301 -3.74 11.60 27.34
C LEU A 301 -5.13 11.62 27.98
N CYS A 302 -5.55 10.49 28.53
CA CYS A 302 -6.71 10.40 29.42
C CYS A 302 -6.29 10.70 30.86
#